data_AF-A0A8T4S746-F1
#
_entry.id   AF-A0A8T4S746-F1
#
_cell.length_a   1.000
_cell.length_b   1.000
_cell.length_c   1.000
_cell.angle_alpha   90.00
_cell.angle_beta   90.00
_cell.angle_gamma   90.00
#
_symmetry.space_group_name_H-M   'P 1'
#
loop_
_entity.id
_entity.type
_entity.pdbx_description
1 polymer ?
#
loop_
_entity_poly.entity_id
_entity_poly.type
_entity_poly.pdbx_seq_one_letter_code
_entity_poly.pdbx_strand_id
1 'polypeptide(L)'
;MISKIITGNRTSEDIIREYFEIQENEKPGETGSGNLTVDFSLEDLTGSYRITGIQYRNGIYTVNLFKELLPCQTQDKHAEHRKQVIANNTNEFYTPSYPEFHSVISTLEQNKDNSQYKDKIEEVRQFLKQQMLDRWLMTLTRIQYNPKNQKDEVIHNYNQQDSYKIELDSFMGPDGYITDQNVTNVIIPLQALLNTKQSLQEINSIYKWLTDVNAYIFRLISEVSRTTETVARIVAGSDRVGFDCDGHVNLSYASLGIRAKKIHEFRDLEKFNFI
;
A
#
# COMPACT_ATOMS: atom_id res chain seq x y z
N MET A 1 15.67 40.88 -4.24
CA MET A 1 14.21 40.97 -4.03
C MET A 1 13.55 41.00 -5.42
N ILE A 2 13.24 39.81 -5.97
CA ILE A 2 12.38 39.61 -7.13
C ILE A 2 11.63 38.31 -6.85
N SER A 3 10.37 38.41 -6.41
CA SER A 3 9.48 37.26 -6.27
C SER A 3 9.07 36.81 -7.68
N LYS A 4 9.49 35.62 -8.10
CA LYS A 4 8.84 34.95 -9.23
C LYS A 4 7.52 34.36 -8.71
N ILE A 5 6.44 35.08 -8.98
CA ILE A 5 5.09 34.53 -8.94
C ILE A 5 5.01 33.53 -10.10
N ILE A 6 5.00 32.23 -9.80
CA ILE A 6 4.67 31.21 -10.79
C ILE A 6 3.16 31.01 -10.76
N THR A 7 2.46 31.80 -11.56
CA THR A 7 1.09 31.51 -11.99
C THR A 7 1.15 30.48 -13.11
N GLY A 8 0.98 29.21 -12.77
CA GLY A 8 0.77 28.13 -13.73
C GLY A 8 -0.03 27.03 -13.06
N ASN A 9 -1.15 26.64 -13.66
CA ASN A 9 -1.94 25.50 -13.20
C ASN A 9 -1.07 24.24 -13.31
N ARG A 10 -0.54 23.77 -12.17
CA ARG A 10 0.19 22.51 -12.09
C ARG A 10 -0.81 21.35 -12.19
N THR A 11 -0.51 20.38 -13.03
CA THR A 11 -1.34 19.16 -13.15
C THR A 11 -1.04 18.24 -11.96
N SER A 12 -1.93 17.29 -11.63
CA SER A 12 -1.60 16.27 -10.63
C SER A 12 -0.38 15.44 -11.02
N GLU A 13 -0.12 15.26 -12.31
CA GLU A 13 1.12 14.65 -12.80
C GLU A 13 2.36 15.45 -12.39
N ASP A 14 2.32 16.79 -12.45
CA ASP A 14 3.45 17.65 -12.02
C ASP A 14 3.67 17.63 -10.50
N ILE A 15 2.62 17.43 -9.71
CA ILE A 15 2.69 17.35 -8.24
C ILE A 15 3.22 15.98 -7.82
N ILE A 16 2.71 14.92 -8.44
CA ILE A 16 3.17 13.55 -8.22
C ILE A 16 4.64 13.42 -8.64
N ARG A 17 4.99 13.96 -9.82
CA ARG A 17 6.38 13.97 -10.28
C ARG A 17 7.30 14.74 -9.34
N GLU A 18 6.91 15.91 -8.84
CA GLU A 18 7.75 16.67 -7.89
C GLU A 18 7.85 15.97 -6.52
N TYR A 19 6.76 15.47 -5.95
CA TYR A 19 6.77 14.68 -4.71
C TYR A 19 7.72 13.48 -4.82
N PHE A 20 7.77 12.85 -6.00
CA PHE A 20 8.63 11.72 -6.27
C PHE A 20 10.05 12.07 -6.76
N GLU A 21 10.28 13.22 -7.38
CA GLU A 21 11.62 13.74 -7.75
C GLU A 21 12.40 14.15 -6.49
N ILE A 22 11.71 14.69 -5.48
CA ILE A 22 12.29 14.94 -4.14
C ILE A 22 12.81 13.62 -3.52
N GLN A 23 12.11 12.51 -3.75
CA GLN A 23 12.52 11.17 -3.29
C GLN A 23 13.57 10.50 -4.22
N GLU A 24 13.78 10.98 -5.45
CA GLU A 24 14.66 10.36 -6.45
C GLU A 24 16.08 10.94 -6.49
N ASN A 25 16.26 12.17 -5.99
CA ASN A 25 17.58 12.71 -5.68
C ASN A 25 18.30 11.94 -4.54
N GLU A 26 17.66 10.91 -3.99
CA GLU A 26 18.22 9.93 -3.05
C GLU A 26 18.57 8.59 -3.73
N LYS A 27 18.82 8.56 -5.04
CA LYS A 27 19.53 7.42 -5.64
C LYS A 27 21.00 7.43 -5.20
N PRO A 28 21.56 6.30 -4.74
CA PRO A 28 22.92 6.21 -4.23
C PRO A 28 23.94 6.34 -5.37
N GLY A 29 24.34 7.57 -5.66
CA GLY A 29 25.54 7.89 -6.41
C GLY A 29 26.72 7.99 -5.43
N GLU A 30 27.64 7.05 -5.55
CA GLU A 30 28.99 6.98 -4.98
C GLU A 30 29.50 8.26 -4.27
N THR A 31 29.23 8.38 -2.97
CA THR A 31 30.15 9.07 -2.04
C THR A 31 29.97 8.52 -0.62
N GLY A 32 30.80 7.53 -0.27
CA GLY A 32 31.33 7.34 1.09
C GLY A 32 30.38 7.42 2.31
N SER A 33 29.21 6.78 2.27
CA SER A 33 28.42 6.46 3.45
C SER A 33 27.97 5.00 3.31
N GLY A 34 28.35 4.13 4.24
CA GLY A 34 28.04 2.71 4.15
C GLY A 34 26.53 2.48 4.07
N ASN A 35 26.04 2.12 2.88
CA ASN A 35 24.68 1.67 2.67
C ASN A 35 24.49 0.38 3.49
N LEU A 36 23.89 0.52 4.67
CA LEU A 36 23.41 -0.60 5.47
C LEU A 36 22.22 -1.22 4.75
N THR A 37 22.48 -2.12 3.81
CA THR A 37 21.46 -3.03 3.31
C THR A 37 21.18 -4.05 4.41
N VAL A 38 20.00 -4.00 5.02
CA VAL A 38 19.56 -5.11 5.87
C VAL A 38 19.16 -6.24 4.93
N ASP A 39 19.84 -7.38 5.06
CA ASP A 39 19.55 -8.56 4.25
C ASP A 39 18.14 -9.10 4.53
N PHE A 40 17.50 -9.60 3.48
CA PHE A 40 16.21 -10.29 3.60
C PHE A 40 16.36 -11.53 4.47
N SER A 41 15.44 -11.70 5.41
CA SER A 41 15.29 -12.96 6.16
C SER A 41 13.83 -13.30 6.37
N LEU A 42 13.57 -14.61 6.46
CA LEU A 42 12.24 -15.15 6.69
C LEU A 42 12.32 -16.25 7.76
N GLU A 43 11.67 -16.02 8.89
CA GLU A 43 11.60 -16.97 10.01
C GLU A 43 10.15 -17.44 10.21
N ASP A 44 9.99 -18.73 10.44
CA ASP A 44 8.73 -19.31 10.88
C ASP A 44 8.65 -19.31 12.40
N LEU A 45 7.69 -18.56 12.95
CA LEU A 45 7.44 -18.48 14.39
C LEU A 45 6.11 -19.14 14.73
N THR A 46 5.93 -19.44 16.02
CA THR A 46 4.63 -19.89 16.52
C THR A 46 3.59 -18.79 16.26
N GLY A 47 2.62 -19.09 15.38
CA GLY A 47 1.51 -18.20 15.02
C GLY A 47 1.82 -17.08 14.01
N SER A 48 3.07 -16.89 13.56
CA SER A 48 3.38 -15.82 12.58
C SER A 48 4.62 -16.11 11.73
N TYR A 49 4.71 -15.46 10.58
CA TYR A 49 5.93 -15.38 9.78
C TYR A 49 6.65 -14.07 10.06
N ARG A 50 7.93 -14.10 10.43
CA ARG A 50 8.73 -12.88 10.56
C ARG A 50 9.51 -12.64 9.28
N ILE A 51 9.29 -11.48 8.68
CA ILE A 51 9.88 -11.05 7.42
C ILE A 51 10.72 -9.81 7.72
N THR A 52 12.02 -9.84 7.40
CA THR A 52 12.95 -8.72 7.59
C THR A 52 13.42 -8.20 6.24
N GLY A 53 13.77 -6.93 6.18
CA GLY A 53 14.22 -6.27 4.94
C GLY A 53 13.07 -5.65 4.14
N ILE A 54 11.91 -5.43 4.76
CA ILE A 54 10.75 -4.83 4.08
C ILE A 54 10.98 -3.33 3.96
N GLN A 55 11.09 -2.84 2.72
CA GLN A 55 11.15 -1.41 2.44
C GLN A 55 9.74 -0.83 2.44
N TYR A 56 9.51 0.13 3.33
CA TYR A 56 8.22 0.77 3.48
C TYR A 56 8.41 2.23 3.91
N ARG A 57 7.91 3.18 3.11
CA ARG A 57 8.08 4.63 3.32
C ARG A 57 9.56 4.97 3.57
N ASN A 58 9.86 5.65 4.67
CA ASN A 58 11.17 6.16 5.03
C ASN A 58 12.03 5.15 5.82
N GLY A 59 11.89 3.85 5.60
CA GLY A 59 12.74 2.90 6.29
C GLY A 59 12.62 1.44 5.89
N ILE A 60 13.38 0.65 6.63
CA ILE A 60 13.39 -0.82 6.56
C ILE A 60 12.73 -1.35 7.82
N TYR A 61 11.85 -2.33 7.64
CA TYR A 61 11.02 -2.90 8.69
C TYR A 61 11.26 -4.41 8.81
N THR A 62 11.06 -4.89 10.03
CA THR A 62 10.70 -6.29 10.29
C THR A 62 9.19 -6.34 10.52
N VAL A 63 8.50 -7.24 9.81
CA VAL A 63 7.06 -7.48 9.97
C VAL A 63 6.84 -8.90 10.44
N ASN A 64 6.08 -9.08 11.51
CA ASN A 64 5.48 -10.38 11.83
C ASN A 64 4.09 -10.42 11.19
N LEU A 65 3.89 -11.28 10.19
CA LEU A 65 2.60 -11.57 9.55
C LEU A 65 1.89 -12.69 10.31
N PHE A 66 0.69 -12.42 10.81
CA PHE A 66 -0.11 -13.40 11.55
C PHE A 66 -0.58 -14.53 10.63
N LYS A 67 -0.55 -15.79 11.13
CA LYS A 67 -1.03 -16.98 10.40
C LYS A 67 -2.54 -17.14 10.43
N GLU A 68 -3.25 -16.24 11.08
CA GLU A 68 -4.70 -16.19 11.12
C GLU A 68 -5.19 -14.79 10.73
N LEU A 69 -6.43 -14.71 10.28
CA LEU A 69 -7.07 -13.43 10.03
C LEU A 69 -7.53 -12.79 11.33
N LEU A 70 -7.39 -11.47 11.41
CA LEU A 70 -8.10 -10.66 12.38
C LEU A 70 -9.62 -10.78 12.14
N PRO A 71 -10.44 -10.71 13.21
CA PRO A 71 -11.87 -10.93 13.13
C PRO A 71 -12.56 -9.93 12.19
N CYS A 72 -13.74 -10.30 11.70
CA CYS A 72 -14.55 -9.39 10.89
C CYS A 72 -15.02 -8.19 11.73
N GLN A 73 -14.58 -6.99 11.34
CA GLN A 73 -14.96 -5.73 11.97
C GLN A 73 -15.08 -4.66 10.89
N THR A 74 -15.65 -3.49 11.18
CA THR A 74 -15.61 -2.32 10.29
C THR A 74 -14.20 -1.72 10.27
N GLN A 75 -13.86 -0.92 9.24
CA GLN A 75 -12.53 -0.28 9.18
C GLN A 75 -12.28 0.61 10.42
N ASP A 76 -13.30 1.30 10.91
CA ASP A 76 -13.18 2.18 12.08
C ASP A 76 -12.82 1.39 13.35
N LYS A 77 -13.37 0.17 13.51
CA LYS A 77 -13.03 -0.72 14.63
C LYS A 77 -11.61 -1.28 14.50
N HIS A 78 -11.19 -1.68 13.30
CA HIS A 78 -9.79 -2.08 13.04
C HIS A 78 -8.81 -0.94 13.29
N ALA A 79 -9.18 0.29 12.91
CA ALA A 79 -8.38 1.48 13.14
C ALA A 79 -8.24 1.79 14.64
N GLU A 80 -9.34 1.70 15.40
CA GLU A 80 -9.33 1.87 16.86
C GLU A 80 -8.50 0.77 17.55
N HIS A 81 -8.65 -0.48 17.12
CA HIS A 81 -7.82 -1.59 17.60
C HIS A 81 -6.33 -1.30 17.39
N ARG A 82 -5.92 -0.90 16.18
CA ARG A 82 -4.52 -0.53 15.90
C ARG A 82 -4.01 0.60 16.82
N LYS A 83 -4.81 1.64 17.03
CA LYS A 83 -4.45 2.73 17.96
C LYS A 83 -4.17 2.20 19.35
N GLN A 84 -5.05 1.34 19.88
CA GLN A 84 -4.90 0.77 21.21
C GLN A 84 -3.66 -0.12 21.31
N VAL A 85 -3.39 -0.94 20.28
CA VAL A 85 -2.19 -1.78 20.23
C VAL A 85 -0.92 -0.95 20.30
N ILE A 86 -0.83 0.14 19.52
CA ILE A 86 0.32 1.05 19.49
C ILE A 86 0.43 1.84 20.80
N ALA A 87 -0.65 2.47 21.26
CA ALA A 87 -0.65 3.32 22.46
C ALA A 87 -0.30 2.55 23.73
N ASN A 88 -0.78 1.31 23.85
CA ASN A 88 -0.51 0.45 24.99
C ASN A 88 0.78 -0.38 24.83
N ASN A 89 1.49 -0.24 23.70
CA ASN A 89 2.67 -1.02 23.35
C ASN A 89 2.46 -2.54 23.56
N THR A 90 1.28 -3.03 23.16
CA THR A 90 0.96 -4.46 23.27
C THR A 90 1.61 -5.23 22.13
N ASN A 91 1.75 -6.55 22.31
CA ASN A 91 2.34 -7.43 21.31
C ASN A 91 1.28 -8.04 20.35
N GLU A 92 0.12 -7.40 20.23
CA GLU A 92 -1.01 -7.85 19.42
C GLU A 92 -0.84 -7.50 17.94
N PHE A 93 -1.50 -8.24 17.05
CA PHE A 93 -1.52 -7.96 15.62
C PHE A 93 -2.61 -6.95 15.26
N TYR A 94 -2.36 -6.14 14.23
CA TYR A 94 -3.28 -5.11 13.76
C TYR A 94 -3.39 -5.07 12.24
N THR A 95 -4.44 -4.42 11.72
CA THR A 95 -4.70 -4.31 10.28
C THR A 95 -3.66 -3.42 9.59
N PRO A 96 -3.04 -3.90 8.49
CA PRO A 96 -2.16 -3.08 7.66
C PRO A 96 -2.97 -2.08 6.82
N SER A 97 -2.35 -0.97 6.43
CA SER A 97 -2.78 -0.20 5.26
C SER A 97 -2.36 -0.92 3.97
N TYR A 98 -2.93 -0.49 2.84
CA TYR A 98 -2.60 -1.07 1.54
C TYR A 98 -1.10 -0.98 1.21
N PRO A 99 -0.43 0.17 1.44
CA PRO A 99 1.02 0.27 1.26
C PRO A 99 1.84 -0.71 2.12
N GLU A 100 1.48 -0.90 3.40
CA GLU A 100 2.17 -1.88 4.27
C GLU A 100 1.99 -3.30 3.72
N PHE A 101 0.77 -3.62 3.30
CA PHE A 101 0.45 -4.92 2.72
C PHE A 101 1.21 -5.17 1.41
N HIS A 102 1.21 -4.17 0.53
CA HIS A 102 1.91 -4.22 -0.75
C HIS A 102 3.42 -4.35 -0.59
N SER A 103 4.03 -3.64 0.38
CA SER A 103 5.46 -3.77 0.70
C SER A 103 5.82 -5.19 1.11
N VAL A 104 5.00 -5.86 1.95
CA VAL A 104 5.22 -7.26 2.34
C VAL A 104 5.21 -8.18 1.11
N ILE A 105 4.19 -8.08 0.26
CA ILE A 105 4.09 -8.94 -0.94
C ILE A 105 5.26 -8.69 -1.90
N SER A 106 5.59 -7.41 -2.13
CA SER A 106 6.67 -7.02 -3.05
C SER A 106 8.01 -7.57 -2.58
N THR A 107 8.31 -7.48 -1.27
CA THR A 107 9.53 -8.05 -0.70
C THR A 107 9.60 -9.57 -0.87
N LEU A 108 8.48 -10.28 -0.67
CA LEU A 108 8.43 -11.73 -0.90
C LEU A 108 8.63 -12.08 -2.38
N GLU A 109 8.02 -11.34 -3.29
CA GLU A 109 8.13 -11.55 -4.73
C GLU A 109 9.57 -11.34 -5.22
N GLN A 110 10.21 -10.26 -4.78
CA GLN A 110 11.61 -9.95 -5.11
C GLN A 110 12.58 -11.04 -4.63
N ASN A 111 12.20 -11.77 -3.58
CA ASN A 111 13.01 -12.84 -2.98
C ASN A 111 12.50 -14.25 -3.33
N LYS A 112 11.53 -14.40 -4.23
CA LYS A 112 10.87 -15.69 -4.53
C LYS A 112 11.83 -16.82 -4.93
N ASP A 113 12.97 -16.47 -5.51
CA ASP A 113 14.03 -17.41 -5.94
C ASP A 113 15.20 -17.52 -4.95
N ASN A 114 15.08 -16.93 -3.75
CA ASN A 114 16.09 -17.02 -2.71
C ASN A 114 16.27 -18.49 -2.27
N SER A 115 17.45 -19.05 -2.52
CA SER A 115 17.75 -20.47 -2.29
C SER A 115 17.57 -20.92 -0.84
N GLN A 116 17.76 -20.04 0.13
CA GLN A 116 17.62 -20.35 1.55
C GLN A 116 16.15 -20.36 2.00
N TYR A 117 15.31 -19.49 1.44
CA TYR A 117 13.96 -19.25 1.93
C TYR A 117 12.84 -19.67 0.98
N LYS A 118 13.16 -20.16 -0.23
CA LYS A 118 12.22 -20.48 -1.31
C LYS A 118 10.95 -21.21 -0.84
N ASP A 119 11.10 -22.32 -0.12
CA ASP A 119 9.97 -23.14 0.33
C ASP A 119 9.08 -22.38 1.34
N LYS A 120 9.70 -21.56 2.20
CA LYS A 120 8.96 -20.77 3.19
C LYS A 120 8.27 -19.57 2.53
N ILE A 121 8.87 -18.97 1.51
CA ILE A 121 8.22 -17.93 0.71
C ILE A 121 6.99 -18.50 0.00
N GLU A 122 7.09 -19.69 -0.56
CA GLU A 122 5.96 -20.37 -1.18
C GLU A 122 4.85 -20.68 -0.16
N GLU A 123 5.18 -21.11 1.06
CA GLU A 123 4.21 -21.30 2.13
C GLU A 123 3.46 -20.00 2.46
N VAL A 124 4.18 -18.89 2.61
CA VAL A 124 3.57 -17.57 2.87
C VAL A 124 2.70 -17.12 1.68
N ARG A 125 3.17 -17.33 0.45
CA ARG A 125 2.41 -17.05 -0.78
C ARG A 125 1.09 -17.81 -0.79
N GLN A 126 1.12 -19.12 -0.54
CA GLN A 126 -0.08 -19.96 -0.50
C GLN A 126 -1.04 -19.55 0.62
N PHE A 127 -0.52 -19.23 1.81
CA PHE A 127 -1.33 -18.69 2.89
C PHE A 127 -2.07 -17.42 2.46
N LEU A 128 -1.35 -16.41 1.96
CA LEU A 128 -1.92 -15.13 1.53
C LEU A 128 -2.93 -15.31 0.40
N LYS A 129 -2.59 -16.14 -0.61
CA LYS A 129 -3.50 -16.50 -1.71
C LYS A 129 -4.79 -17.11 -1.18
N GLN A 130 -4.69 -18.11 -0.29
CA GLN A 130 -5.86 -18.77 0.27
C GLN A 130 -6.75 -17.79 1.04
N GLN A 131 -6.18 -16.89 1.84
CA GLN A 131 -6.95 -15.89 2.56
C GLN A 131 -7.72 -14.95 1.61
N MET A 132 -7.12 -14.55 0.49
CA MET A 132 -7.77 -13.72 -0.53
C MET A 132 -8.84 -14.46 -1.32
N LEU A 133 -8.68 -15.76 -1.55
CA LEU A 133 -9.69 -16.59 -2.22
C LEU A 133 -10.92 -16.79 -1.33
N ASP A 134 -10.71 -16.92 -0.01
CA ASP A 134 -11.79 -17.20 0.92
C ASP A 134 -12.56 -15.93 1.32
N ARG A 135 -11.90 -14.77 1.36
CA ARG A 135 -12.46 -13.54 1.93
C ARG A 135 -11.93 -12.27 1.27
N TRP A 136 -12.80 -11.25 1.27
CA TRP A 136 -12.37 -9.86 1.16
C TRP A 136 -11.53 -9.48 2.38
N LEU A 137 -10.31 -8.98 2.15
CA LEU A 137 -9.39 -8.54 3.19
C LEU A 137 -9.43 -7.01 3.29
N MET A 138 -9.77 -6.52 4.48
CA MET A 138 -9.77 -5.10 4.82
C MET A 138 -8.34 -4.55 4.90
N THR A 139 -8.15 -3.30 4.51
CA THR A 139 -6.96 -2.51 4.84
C THR A 139 -7.32 -1.26 5.64
N LEU A 140 -6.35 -0.57 6.24
CA LEU A 140 -6.50 0.80 6.76
C LEU A 140 -6.25 1.88 5.69
N THR A 141 -6.57 1.60 4.42
CA THR A 141 -6.63 2.62 3.38
C THR A 141 -8.09 2.97 3.08
N ARG A 142 -8.41 4.27 3.09
CA ARG A 142 -9.73 4.83 2.79
C ARG A 142 -9.60 5.67 1.52
N ILE A 143 -10.62 5.68 0.67
CA ILE A 143 -10.67 6.51 -0.52
C ILE A 143 -11.84 7.46 -0.37
N GLN A 144 -11.57 8.76 -0.49
CA GLN A 144 -12.57 9.81 -0.47
C GLN A 144 -12.78 10.29 -1.92
N TYR A 145 -13.94 9.93 -2.47
CA TYR A 145 -14.43 10.42 -3.75
C TYR A 145 -15.15 11.74 -3.54
N ASN A 146 -14.74 12.78 -4.24
CA ASN A 146 -15.30 14.12 -4.10
C ASN A 146 -16.04 14.58 -5.36
N PRO A 147 -16.94 15.57 -5.27
CA PRO A 147 -17.59 16.15 -6.44
C PRO A 147 -16.58 16.75 -7.42
N LYS A 148 -16.94 16.82 -8.70
CA LYS A 148 -16.09 17.19 -9.87
C LYS A 148 -15.13 18.38 -9.68
N ASN A 149 -15.46 19.34 -8.83
CA ASN A 149 -14.66 20.54 -8.58
C ASN A 149 -13.69 20.41 -7.40
N GLN A 150 -13.50 19.20 -6.88
CA GLN A 150 -12.62 18.88 -5.76
C GLN A 150 -11.80 17.63 -6.13
N LYS A 151 -10.59 17.56 -5.59
CA LYS A 151 -9.70 16.41 -5.78
C LYS A 151 -10.19 15.21 -4.98
N ASP A 152 -10.02 14.01 -5.51
CA ASP A 152 -10.15 12.78 -4.74
C ASP A 152 -8.96 12.61 -3.78
N GLU A 153 -9.15 11.88 -2.69
CA GLU A 153 -8.07 11.60 -1.74
C GLU A 153 -7.92 10.10 -1.47
N VAL A 154 -6.68 9.62 -1.47
CA VAL A 154 -6.33 8.31 -0.90
C VAL A 154 -5.73 8.54 0.48
N ILE A 155 -6.39 8.04 1.51
CA ILE A 155 -6.02 8.22 2.92
C ILE A 155 -5.43 6.91 3.44
N HIS A 156 -4.13 6.89 3.69
CA HIS A 156 -3.43 5.75 4.27
C HIS A 156 -3.34 5.85 5.78
N ASN A 157 -3.16 4.69 6.42
CA ASN A 157 -3.15 4.55 7.88
C ASN A 157 -4.36 5.28 8.48
N TYR A 158 -5.56 5.00 7.95
CA TYR A 158 -6.79 5.70 8.28
C TYR A 158 -6.98 5.80 9.80
N ASN A 159 -7.27 7.02 10.25
CA ASN A 159 -7.48 7.35 11.65
C ASN A 159 -6.28 6.92 12.54
N GLN A 160 -5.05 6.93 12.05
CA GLN A 160 -3.84 6.72 12.87
C GLN A 160 -3.05 8.02 13.04
N GLN A 161 -2.11 8.07 14.00
CA GLN A 161 -1.26 9.25 14.20
C GLN A 161 -0.35 9.52 12.99
N ASP A 162 0.07 8.48 12.28
CA ASP A 162 0.93 8.54 11.10
C ASP A 162 0.13 8.50 9.78
N SER A 163 -1.17 8.83 9.84
CA SER A 163 -2.05 8.95 8.68
C SER A 163 -1.56 10.05 7.73
N TYR A 164 -1.72 9.79 6.43
CA TYR A 164 -1.34 10.72 5.39
C TYR A 164 -2.25 10.55 4.18
N LYS A 165 -2.28 11.58 3.32
CA LYS A 165 -3.18 11.65 2.18
C LYS A 165 -2.39 11.87 0.89
N ILE A 166 -2.90 11.30 -0.19
CA ILE A 166 -2.46 11.60 -1.56
C ILE A 166 -3.67 12.18 -2.29
N GLU A 167 -3.56 13.44 -2.71
CA GLU A 167 -4.59 14.11 -3.51
C GLU A 167 -4.44 13.77 -4.98
N LEU A 168 -5.56 13.53 -5.67
CA LEU A 168 -5.62 13.19 -7.09
C LEU A 168 -6.66 14.04 -7.80
N ASP A 169 -6.41 14.41 -9.05
CA ASP A 169 -7.45 15.03 -9.89
C ASP A 169 -8.68 14.12 -10.02
N SER A 170 -8.48 12.80 -10.06
CA SER A 170 -9.56 11.80 -10.01
C SER A 170 -9.00 10.41 -9.67
N PHE A 171 -9.58 9.73 -8.69
CA PHE A 171 -9.44 8.29 -8.48
C PHE A 171 -10.47 7.52 -9.32
N MET A 172 -11.64 8.12 -9.60
CA MET A 172 -12.72 7.55 -10.42
C MET A 172 -12.26 7.13 -11.83
N GLY A 173 -12.91 6.11 -12.37
CA GLY A 173 -12.73 5.64 -13.74
C GLY A 173 -13.29 4.23 -13.96
N PRO A 174 -13.11 3.65 -15.16
CA PRO A 174 -13.62 2.31 -15.44
C PRO A 174 -12.94 1.25 -14.57
N ASP A 175 -13.71 0.21 -14.26
CA ASP A 175 -13.23 -1.06 -13.73
C ASP A 175 -12.57 -1.88 -14.84
N GLY A 176 -11.63 -2.75 -14.46
CA GLY A 176 -11.01 -3.66 -15.42
C GLY A 176 -9.67 -4.21 -14.98
N TYR A 177 -9.10 -5.08 -15.81
CA TYR A 177 -7.72 -5.53 -15.62
C TYR A 177 -6.79 -4.34 -15.77
N ILE A 178 -5.84 -4.18 -14.84
CA ILE A 178 -5.01 -2.97 -14.77
C ILE A 178 -4.08 -2.81 -15.97
N THR A 179 -3.92 -3.85 -16.79
CA THR A 179 -3.12 -3.83 -18.02
C THR A 179 -3.94 -3.61 -19.29
N ASP A 180 -5.27 -3.55 -19.19
CA ASP A 180 -6.13 -3.39 -20.36
C ASP A 180 -6.14 -1.94 -20.84
N GLN A 181 -6.07 -1.75 -22.16
CA GLN A 181 -6.05 -0.41 -22.78
C GLN A 181 -7.31 0.42 -22.50
N ASN A 182 -8.44 -0.24 -22.23
CA ASN A 182 -9.71 0.40 -21.93
C ASN A 182 -9.80 0.89 -20.48
N VAL A 183 -8.91 0.43 -19.61
CA VAL A 183 -8.82 0.90 -18.21
C VAL A 183 -7.88 2.10 -18.19
N THR A 184 -8.39 3.20 -18.77
CA THR A 184 -7.65 4.47 -18.85
C THR A 184 -7.37 5.00 -17.44
N ASN A 185 -6.45 5.97 -17.33
CA ASN A 185 -6.09 6.71 -16.11
C ASN A 185 -5.77 5.88 -14.85
N VAL A 186 -5.55 4.56 -14.93
CA VAL A 186 -5.43 3.67 -13.77
C VAL A 186 -4.08 3.74 -13.04
N ILE A 187 -3.01 4.09 -13.74
CA ILE A 187 -1.66 4.09 -13.14
C ILE A 187 -1.55 5.05 -11.96
N ILE A 188 -2.06 6.28 -12.08
CA ILE A 188 -1.98 7.29 -11.02
C ILE A 188 -2.77 6.86 -9.76
N PRO A 189 -4.07 6.48 -9.86
CA PRO A 189 -4.83 5.93 -8.75
C PRO A 189 -4.19 4.69 -8.11
N LEU A 190 -3.65 3.77 -8.92
CA LEU A 190 -3.04 2.55 -8.40
C LEU A 190 -1.71 2.82 -7.69
N GLN A 191 -0.87 3.70 -8.24
CA GLN A 191 0.36 4.15 -7.58
C GLN A 191 0.05 4.89 -6.28
N ALA A 192 -1.00 5.71 -6.24
CA ALA A 192 -1.47 6.34 -5.02
C ALA A 192 -1.98 5.29 -4.01
N LEU A 193 -2.83 4.36 -4.44
CA LEU A 193 -3.38 3.29 -3.59
C LEU A 193 -2.28 2.45 -2.92
N LEU A 194 -1.25 2.10 -3.68
CA LEU A 194 -0.16 1.25 -3.22
C LEU A 194 1.02 2.05 -2.63
N ASN A 195 0.99 3.38 -2.77
CA ASN A 195 2.09 4.30 -2.48
C ASN A 195 3.42 3.82 -3.07
N THR A 196 3.45 3.60 -4.38
CA THR A 196 4.58 3.04 -5.14
C THR A 196 4.80 3.80 -6.44
N LYS A 197 6.01 3.71 -7.00
CA LYS A 197 6.36 4.19 -8.35
C LYS A 197 6.31 3.09 -9.42
N GLN A 198 5.98 1.86 -9.03
CA GLN A 198 5.96 0.74 -9.95
C GLN A 198 4.97 0.98 -11.10
N SER A 199 5.34 0.49 -12.28
CA SER A 199 4.50 0.43 -13.46
C SER A 199 3.34 -0.55 -13.29
N LEU A 200 2.33 -0.45 -14.16
CA LEU A 200 1.21 -1.40 -14.20
C LEU A 200 1.69 -2.84 -14.40
N GLN A 201 2.74 -3.03 -15.20
CA GLN A 201 3.32 -4.34 -15.47
C GLN A 201 4.00 -4.93 -14.23
N GLU A 202 4.75 -4.11 -13.48
CA GLU A 202 5.39 -4.54 -12.23
C GLU A 202 4.34 -4.89 -11.17
N ILE A 203 3.33 -4.03 -10.98
CA ILE A 203 2.23 -4.29 -10.05
C ILE A 203 1.49 -5.57 -10.46
N ASN A 204 1.10 -5.71 -11.73
CA ASN A 204 0.42 -6.92 -12.20
C ASN A 204 1.27 -8.17 -11.98
N SER A 205 2.58 -8.10 -12.22
CA SER A 205 3.49 -9.24 -12.03
C SER A 205 3.54 -9.69 -10.57
N ILE A 206 3.56 -8.75 -9.62
CA ILE A 206 3.56 -9.05 -8.18
C ILE A 206 2.29 -9.79 -7.77
N TYR A 207 1.12 -9.25 -8.12
CA TYR A 207 -0.14 -9.84 -7.70
C TYR A 207 -0.51 -11.10 -8.50
N LYS A 208 -0.04 -11.21 -9.75
CA LYS A 208 -0.11 -12.44 -10.53
C LYS A 208 0.78 -13.53 -9.96
N TRP A 209 1.99 -13.20 -9.50
CA TRP A 209 2.80 -14.16 -8.76
C TRP A 209 2.09 -14.60 -7.47
N LEU A 210 1.50 -13.66 -6.73
CA LEU A 210 0.79 -13.98 -5.48
C LEU A 210 -0.41 -14.91 -5.70
N THR A 211 -1.22 -14.68 -6.74
CA THR A 211 -2.56 -15.27 -6.87
C THR A 211 -2.76 -16.18 -8.09
N ASP A 212 -1.76 -16.26 -8.97
CA ASP A 212 -1.77 -16.93 -10.29
C ASP A 212 -2.72 -16.31 -11.33
N VAL A 213 -3.34 -15.15 -11.03
CA VAL A 213 -4.30 -14.45 -11.91
C VAL A 213 -3.96 -12.97 -12.05
N ASN A 214 -4.41 -12.33 -13.13
CA ASN A 214 -4.10 -10.92 -13.38
C ASN A 214 -4.83 -9.98 -12.41
N ALA A 215 -4.19 -8.84 -12.16
CA ALA A 215 -4.72 -7.77 -11.34
C ALA A 215 -5.89 -7.02 -12.02
N TYR A 216 -6.91 -6.71 -11.23
CA TYR A 216 -8.13 -6.01 -11.62
C TYR A 216 -8.45 -4.93 -10.59
N ILE A 217 -8.90 -3.76 -11.01
CA ILE A 217 -9.33 -2.68 -10.10
C ILE A 217 -10.84 -2.47 -10.19
N PHE A 218 -11.49 -2.32 -9.03
CA PHE A 218 -12.87 -1.85 -8.89
C PHE A 218 -12.85 -0.46 -8.27
N ARG A 219 -13.53 0.51 -8.85
CA ARG A 219 -13.59 1.90 -8.37
C ARG A 219 -14.90 2.55 -8.80
N LEU A 220 -15.26 3.69 -8.22
CA LEU A 220 -16.43 4.41 -8.68
C LEU A 220 -16.25 4.87 -10.15
N ILE A 221 -17.21 4.50 -11.00
CA ILE A 221 -17.18 4.75 -12.46
C ILE A 221 -17.79 6.12 -12.83
N SER A 222 -18.64 6.68 -11.97
CA SER A 222 -19.39 7.90 -12.25
C SER A 222 -19.17 8.99 -11.20
N GLU A 223 -19.24 10.25 -11.63
CA GLU A 223 -19.16 11.43 -10.77
C GLU A 223 -20.14 11.34 -9.58
N VAL A 224 -19.64 11.71 -8.39
CA VAL A 224 -20.46 11.76 -7.17
C VAL A 224 -21.00 13.17 -6.94
N SER A 225 -22.26 13.29 -6.52
CA SER A 225 -22.88 14.59 -6.20
C SER A 225 -22.51 15.13 -4.82
N ARG A 226 -21.95 14.28 -3.96
CA ARG A 226 -21.46 14.60 -2.62
C ARG A 226 -20.25 13.73 -2.29
N THR A 227 -19.39 14.22 -1.41
CA THR A 227 -18.26 13.45 -0.88
C THR A 227 -18.75 12.10 -0.38
N THR A 228 -18.09 11.04 -0.84
CA THR A 228 -18.36 9.65 -0.49
C THR A 228 -17.05 8.97 -0.13
N GLU A 229 -17.03 8.31 1.01
CA GLU A 229 -15.88 7.51 1.43
C GLU A 229 -16.12 6.02 1.15
N THR A 230 -15.06 5.33 0.79
CA THR A 230 -15.03 3.89 0.58
C THR A 230 -13.78 3.28 1.21
N VAL A 231 -13.81 1.98 1.47
CA VAL A 231 -12.70 1.24 2.05
C VAL A 231 -11.99 0.47 0.95
N ALA A 232 -10.66 0.64 0.88
CA ALA A 232 -9.85 -0.16 -0.01
C ALA A 232 -9.64 -1.58 0.56
N ARG A 233 -9.95 -2.59 -0.24
CA ARG A 233 -9.91 -4.01 0.11
C ARG A 233 -9.22 -4.80 -0.99
N ILE A 234 -8.86 -6.03 -0.67
CA ILE A 234 -8.31 -6.98 -1.65
C ILE A 234 -9.01 -8.34 -1.58
N VAL A 235 -9.20 -8.97 -2.73
CA VAL A 235 -9.74 -10.33 -2.86
C VAL A 235 -9.12 -11.02 -4.07
N ALA A 236 -9.16 -12.34 -4.12
CA ALA A 236 -8.84 -13.12 -5.30
C ALA A 236 -10.03 -14.00 -5.71
N GLY A 237 -10.21 -14.17 -7.00
CA GLY A 237 -11.14 -15.12 -7.59
C GLY A 237 -10.43 -16.06 -8.56
N SER A 238 -11.19 -16.88 -9.28
CA SER A 238 -10.64 -17.83 -10.26
C SER A 238 -10.00 -17.16 -11.47
N ASP A 239 -10.33 -15.90 -11.76
CA ASP A 239 -9.96 -15.19 -12.99
C ASP A 239 -9.18 -13.89 -12.75
N ARG A 240 -9.15 -13.38 -11.50
CA ARG A 240 -8.53 -12.09 -11.17
C ARG A 240 -8.25 -11.91 -9.68
N VAL A 241 -7.33 -11.01 -9.38
CA VAL A 241 -7.11 -10.45 -8.04
C VAL A 241 -7.55 -8.99 -8.04
N GLY A 242 -8.50 -8.65 -7.18
CA GLY A 242 -9.22 -7.39 -7.16
C GLY A 242 -8.69 -6.40 -6.14
N PHE A 243 -8.27 -5.21 -6.60
CA PHE A 243 -8.14 -3.99 -5.80
C PHE A 243 -9.53 -3.34 -5.72
N ASP A 244 -10.27 -3.60 -4.65
CA ASP A 244 -11.62 -3.06 -4.49
C ASP A 244 -11.57 -1.73 -3.75
N CYS A 245 -11.98 -0.69 -4.45
CA CYS A 245 -11.93 0.69 -4.02
C CYS A 245 -13.33 1.31 -3.94
N ASP A 246 -14.41 0.52 -4.01
CA ASP A 246 -15.80 0.98 -3.93
C ASP A 246 -16.54 0.40 -2.70
N GLY A 247 -15.82 -0.29 -1.82
CA GLY A 247 -16.38 -0.89 -0.62
C GLY A 247 -17.02 0.07 0.38
N HIS A 248 -18.24 -0.26 0.81
CA HIS A 248 -18.96 0.52 1.82
C HIS A 248 -18.27 0.49 3.19
N VAL A 249 -18.13 1.68 3.80
CA VAL A 249 -17.46 1.91 5.10
C VAL A 249 -18.09 1.15 6.29
N ASN A 250 -19.38 0.82 6.19
CA ASN A 250 -20.13 0.17 7.27
C ASN A 250 -20.06 -1.36 7.21
N LEU A 251 -19.45 -1.93 6.17
CA LEU A 251 -19.32 -3.38 6.05
C LEU A 251 -18.18 -3.90 6.93
N SER A 252 -18.37 -5.10 7.45
CA SER A 252 -17.40 -5.76 8.31
C SER A 252 -16.65 -6.83 7.54
N TYR A 253 -15.31 -6.74 7.54
CA TYR A 253 -14.43 -7.67 6.85
C TYR A 253 -13.30 -8.10 7.76
N ALA A 254 -12.84 -9.32 7.52
CA ALA A 254 -11.62 -9.82 8.13
C ALA A 254 -10.43 -9.03 7.58
N SER A 255 -9.29 -9.12 8.27
CA SER A 255 -8.07 -8.44 7.85
C SER A 255 -6.89 -9.37 8.07
N LEU A 256 -5.82 -9.20 7.28
CA LEU A 256 -4.53 -9.72 7.71
C LEU A 256 -4.08 -9.00 8.98
N GLY A 257 -3.38 -9.72 9.85
CA GLY A 257 -2.76 -9.15 11.04
C GLY A 257 -1.27 -8.98 10.84
N ILE A 258 -0.74 -7.78 11.09
CA ILE A 258 0.70 -7.53 11.08
C ILE A 258 1.17 -6.92 12.40
N ARG A 259 2.47 -7.04 12.66
CA ARG A 259 3.23 -6.21 13.60
C ARG A 259 4.48 -5.72 12.90
N ALA A 260 4.53 -4.44 12.58
CA ALA A 260 5.67 -3.81 11.95
C ALA A 260 6.55 -3.13 13.00
N LYS A 261 7.87 -3.34 12.88
CA LYS A 261 8.89 -2.62 13.66
C LYS A 261 9.90 -2.04 12.68
N LYS A 262 10.04 -0.72 12.66
CA LYS A 262 11.12 -0.03 11.94
C LYS A 262 12.45 -0.45 12.58
N ILE A 263 13.36 -0.98 11.77
CA ILE A 263 14.71 -1.40 12.21
C ILE A 263 15.81 -0.52 11.62
N HIS A 264 15.51 0.19 10.53
CA HIS A 264 16.36 1.22 9.97
C HIS A 264 15.50 2.37 9.47
N GLU A 265 15.92 3.59 9.78
CA GLU A 265 15.33 4.80 9.21
C GLU A 265 16.23 5.25 8.07
N PHE A 266 15.64 5.44 6.88
CA PHE A 266 16.29 6.24 5.87
C PHE A 266 16.37 7.64 6.44
N ARG A 267 17.59 8.08 6.76
CA ARG A 267 17.79 9.48 7.09
C ARG A 267 17.45 10.23 5.81
N ASP A 268 16.31 10.92 5.82
CA ASP A 268 16.16 12.08 4.97
C ASP A 268 17.43 12.90 5.23
N LEU A 269 18.23 13.15 4.20
CA LEU A 269 19.26 14.16 4.30
C LEU A 269 18.51 15.47 4.55
N GLU A 270 18.32 15.82 5.83
CA GLU A 270 17.86 17.13 6.27
C GLU A 270 18.77 18.17 5.63
N LYS A 271 18.32 18.72 4.50
CA LYS A 271 18.62 20.03 3.94
C LYS A 271 18.02 20.07 2.54
N PHE A 272 16.77 20.51 2.46
CA PHE A 272 16.46 21.69 1.66
C PHE A 272 15.24 22.38 2.29
N ASN A 273 15.51 23.33 3.17
CA ASN A 273 14.60 24.46 3.37
C ASN A 273 14.33 25.08 2.00
N PHE A 274 13.08 25.11 1.57
CA PHE A 274 12.65 26.08 0.57
C PHE A 274 11.55 26.97 1.14
N ILE A 275 11.95 28.24 1.22
CA ILE A 275 11.17 29.46 1.34
C ILE A 275 10.30 29.61 0.08
#